data_AF-A0A969VQ41-F1
#
_entry.id   AF-A0A969VQ41-F1
#
_cell.length_a   1.000
_cell.length_b   1.000
_cell.length_c   1.000
_cell.angle_alpha   90.00
_cell.angle_beta   90.00
_cell.angle_gamma   90.00
#
_symmetry.space_group_name_H-M   'P 1'
#
loop_
_entity.id
_entity.type
_entity.pdbx_description
1 polymer ?
#
loop_
_entity_poly.entity_id
_entity_poly.type
_entity_poly.pdbx_seq_one_letter_code
_entity_poly.pdbx_strand_id
1 'polypeptide(L)'
;MPYINDLSTWYIRRSKDLLGEYGLEVASCLKQTCKIFAISTASIQPFNSERIWSIIKDINDPESVHLTKIPTLPAISDKQKTTLDTMQKFRDLVSIIHSIRKEKSIRVRQPLYGDFDKLELDNIMKDILKKECNLIDKDLSRMEGEIWQTDEYFGVVKIDLVIDTNLSVLGYTRDFERAVQSFRKKQGFRPNQLVSMKWQITEVKDEEILEKVLKNINWSKLNIEVKWVEDLDNLDKSFEVKDLVKVLVD
;
A
#
# COMPACT_ATOMS: atom_id res chain seq x y z
N MET A 1 -3.93 17.42 -11.79
CA MET A 1 -4.96 17.91 -10.85
C MET A 1 -4.60 17.45 -9.44
N PRO A 2 -4.10 18.33 -8.56
CA PRO A 2 -3.69 17.98 -7.19
C PRO A 2 -4.76 17.21 -6.41
N TYR A 3 -6.03 17.62 -6.54
CA TYR A 3 -7.18 16.96 -5.89
C TYR A 3 -7.38 15.49 -6.30
N ILE A 4 -7.28 15.18 -7.60
CA ILE A 4 -7.49 13.81 -8.11
C ILE A 4 -6.38 12.88 -7.61
N ASN A 5 -5.15 13.38 -7.58
CA ASN A 5 -4.02 12.62 -7.05
C ASN A 5 -4.22 12.32 -5.56
N ASP A 6 -4.65 13.31 -4.76
CA ASP A 6 -4.90 13.12 -3.34
C ASP A 6 -6.00 12.06 -3.07
N LEU A 7 -7.14 12.20 -3.76
CA LEU A 7 -8.25 11.25 -3.65
C LEU A 7 -7.83 9.82 -4.04
N SER A 8 -7.09 9.66 -5.14
CA SER A 8 -6.75 8.34 -5.66
C SER A 8 -5.60 7.66 -4.92
N THR A 9 -4.54 8.39 -4.58
CA THR A 9 -3.30 7.80 -4.03
C THR A 9 -3.34 7.61 -2.51
N TRP A 10 -4.08 8.48 -1.81
CA TRP A 10 -4.17 8.41 -0.35
C TRP A 10 -5.54 7.94 0.11
N TYR A 11 -6.61 8.67 -0.25
CA TYR A 11 -7.94 8.42 0.30
C TYR A 11 -8.46 7.04 -0.09
N ILE A 12 -8.58 6.73 -1.40
CA ILE A 12 -9.12 5.44 -1.87
C ILE A 12 -8.27 4.25 -1.38
N ARG A 13 -6.95 4.39 -1.38
CA ARG A 13 -6.04 3.33 -0.96
C ARG A 13 -6.25 2.98 0.52
N ARG A 14 -6.34 3.98 1.40
CA ARG A 14 -6.55 3.78 2.84
C ARG A 14 -7.99 3.40 3.16
N SER A 15 -8.97 3.99 2.48
CA SER A 15 -10.38 3.74 2.74
C SER A 15 -10.78 2.31 2.38
N LYS A 16 -10.08 1.67 1.44
CA LYS A 16 -10.34 0.29 1.04
C LYS A 16 -10.21 -0.70 2.20
N ASP A 17 -9.22 -0.53 3.06
CA ASP A 17 -9.04 -1.40 4.23
C ASP A 17 -10.17 -1.22 5.25
N LEU A 18 -10.75 -0.02 5.31
CA LEU A 18 -11.84 0.34 6.22
C LEU A 18 -13.22 -0.13 5.71
N LEU A 19 -13.34 -0.54 4.44
CA LEU A 19 -14.62 -1.00 3.88
C LEU A 19 -15.19 -2.23 4.60
N GLY A 20 -14.35 -3.03 5.26
CA GLY A 20 -14.80 -4.18 6.03
C GLY A 20 -15.59 -3.79 7.28
N GLU A 21 -15.09 -2.81 8.04
CA GLU A 21 -15.65 -2.42 9.34
C GLU A 21 -16.60 -1.21 9.23
N TYR A 22 -16.26 -0.22 8.39
CA TYR A 22 -16.97 1.05 8.21
C TYR A 22 -17.50 1.22 6.78
N GLY A 23 -17.99 0.13 6.18
CA GLY A 23 -18.35 0.08 4.76
C GLY A 23 -19.37 1.13 4.35
N LEU A 24 -20.39 1.37 5.19
CA LEU A 24 -21.47 2.32 4.88
C LEU A 24 -20.98 3.77 4.95
N GLU A 25 -20.21 4.12 5.98
CA GLU A 25 -19.69 5.47 6.19
C GLU A 25 -18.69 5.84 5.09
N VAL A 26 -17.77 4.93 4.78
CA VAL A 26 -16.77 5.12 3.72
C VAL A 26 -17.45 5.23 2.36
N ALA A 27 -18.40 4.36 2.05
CA ALA A 27 -19.12 4.40 0.77
C ALA A 27 -19.95 5.67 0.63
N SER A 28 -20.64 6.10 1.70
CA SER A 28 -21.43 7.33 1.73
C SER A 28 -20.55 8.57 1.49
N CYS A 29 -19.42 8.66 2.20
CA CYS A 29 -18.47 9.75 2.05
C CYS A 29 -17.85 9.80 0.64
N LEU A 30 -17.44 8.65 0.10
CA LEU A 30 -16.92 8.55 -1.26
C LEU A 30 -17.98 8.94 -2.31
N LYS A 31 -19.22 8.47 -2.14
CA LYS A 31 -20.35 8.81 -3.01
C LYS A 31 -20.60 10.31 -3.03
N GLN A 32 -20.67 10.95 -1.86
CA GLN A 32 -20.86 12.39 -1.75
C GLN A 32 -19.71 13.18 -2.38
N THR A 33 -18.47 12.74 -2.16
CA THR A 33 -17.27 13.33 -2.77
C THR A 33 -17.34 13.25 -4.30
N CYS A 34 -17.70 12.09 -4.85
CA CYS A 34 -17.89 11.91 -6.30
C CYS A 34 -19.03 12.77 -6.87
N LYS A 35 -20.14 12.96 -6.13
CA LYS A 35 -21.24 13.86 -6.55
C LYS A 35 -20.75 15.30 -6.68
N ILE A 36 -20.08 15.82 -5.65
CA ILE A 36 -19.53 17.17 -5.67
C ILE A 36 -18.51 17.33 -6.81
N PHE A 37 -17.65 16.34 -7.01
CA PHE A 37 -16.69 16.33 -8.11
C PHE A 37 -17.36 16.34 -9.49
N ALA A 38 -18.41 15.53 -9.70
CA ALA A 38 -19.16 15.50 -10.96
C ALA A 38 -19.79 16.87 -11.27
N ILE A 39 -20.46 17.48 -10.28
CA ILE A 39 -21.07 18.81 -10.40
C ILE A 39 -20.02 19.88 -10.72
N SER A 40 -18.90 19.85 -10.00
CA SER A 40 -17.83 20.86 -10.13
C SER A 40 -17.09 20.78 -11.46
N THR A 41 -17.02 19.59 -12.05
CA THR A 41 -16.30 19.36 -13.31
C THR A 41 -17.20 19.29 -14.53
N ALA A 42 -18.53 19.40 -14.37
CA ALA A 42 -19.51 19.29 -15.45
C ALA A 42 -19.31 20.32 -16.56
N SER A 43 -18.82 21.53 -16.26
CA SER A 43 -18.54 22.57 -17.25
C SER A 43 -17.30 22.28 -18.11
N ILE A 44 -16.34 21.52 -17.59
CA ILE A 44 -15.05 21.23 -18.25
C ILE A 44 -15.09 19.87 -18.94
N GLN A 45 -15.73 18.87 -18.33
CA GLN A 45 -15.81 17.50 -18.82
C GLN A 45 -17.24 16.92 -18.74
N PRO A 46 -18.19 17.47 -19.51
CA PRO A 46 -19.62 17.15 -19.39
C PRO A 46 -19.91 15.65 -19.50
N PHE A 47 -19.34 14.97 -20.49
CA PHE A 47 -19.58 13.54 -20.71
C PHE A 47 -19.07 12.65 -19.57
N ASN A 48 -17.91 12.97 -19.00
CA ASN A 48 -17.36 12.22 -17.86
C ASN A 48 -18.15 12.49 -16.58
N SER A 49 -18.50 13.76 -16.33
CA SER A 49 -19.34 14.13 -15.19
C SER A 49 -20.72 13.49 -15.25
N GLU A 50 -21.35 13.45 -16.42
CA GLU A 50 -22.64 12.80 -16.63
C GLU A 50 -22.53 11.28 -16.39
N ARG A 51 -21.47 10.64 -16.90
CA ARG A 51 -21.22 9.22 -16.65
C ARG A 51 -21.03 8.92 -15.17
N ILE A 52 -20.27 9.75 -14.45
CA ILE A 52 -20.07 9.61 -13.00
C ILE A 52 -21.42 9.78 -12.29
N TRP A 53 -22.18 10.82 -12.64
CA TRP A 53 -23.49 11.11 -12.05
C TRP A 53 -24.49 9.97 -12.22
N SER A 54 -24.60 9.40 -13.42
CA SER A 54 -25.50 8.27 -13.70
C SER A 54 -25.21 7.04 -12.85
N ILE A 55 -23.98 6.86 -12.35
CA ILE A 55 -23.59 5.71 -11.51
C ILE A 55 -23.93 5.98 -10.03
N ILE A 56 -23.87 7.23 -9.58
CA ILE A 56 -23.92 7.60 -8.16
C ILE A 56 -25.20 8.33 -7.73
N LYS A 57 -26.06 8.73 -8.68
CA LYS A 57 -27.30 9.45 -8.37
C LYS A 57 -28.25 8.59 -7.54
N ASP A 58 -28.96 9.26 -6.63
CA ASP A 58 -30.08 8.68 -5.89
C ASP A 58 -31.39 8.83 -6.67
N ILE A 59 -32.43 8.12 -6.23
CA ILE A 59 -33.77 8.20 -6.86
C ILE A 59 -34.32 9.64 -6.86
N ASN A 60 -33.97 10.43 -5.85
CA ASN A 60 -34.45 11.81 -5.70
C ASN A 60 -33.56 12.86 -6.39
N ASP A 61 -32.41 12.44 -6.94
CA ASP A 61 -31.50 13.35 -7.61
C ASP A 61 -31.98 13.68 -9.04
N PRO A 62 -31.67 14.87 -9.58
CA PRO A 62 -31.95 15.21 -10.97
C PRO A 62 -31.39 14.19 -11.97
N GLU A 63 -32.06 14.04 -13.11
CA GLU A 63 -31.70 13.03 -14.11
C GLU A 63 -30.26 13.20 -14.62
N SER A 64 -29.86 14.44 -14.87
CA SER A 64 -28.54 14.85 -15.36
C SER A 64 -27.83 15.76 -14.36
N VAL A 65 -26.50 15.69 -14.35
CA VAL A 65 -25.64 16.57 -13.54
C VAL A 65 -25.85 18.04 -13.88
N HIS A 66 -26.21 18.35 -15.14
CA HIS A 66 -26.41 19.72 -15.61
C HIS A 66 -27.69 20.37 -15.08
N LEU A 67 -28.63 19.57 -14.56
CA LEU A 67 -29.85 20.05 -13.91
C LEU A 67 -29.65 20.30 -12.41
N THR A 68 -28.46 19.99 -11.89
CA THR A 68 -28.12 20.21 -10.48
C THR A 68 -27.63 21.63 -10.25
N LYS A 69 -27.89 22.14 -9.04
CA LYS A 69 -27.29 23.39 -8.59
C LYS A 69 -25.94 23.10 -7.94
N ILE A 70 -25.00 24.03 -8.09
CA ILE A 70 -23.75 24.01 -7.34
C ILE A 70 -24.08 24.01 -5.84
N PRO A 71 -23.57 23.07 -5.05
CA PRO A 71 -23.88 22.97 -3.64
C PRO A 71 -23.26 24.14 -2.87
N THR A 72 -24.06 24.81 -2.04
CA THR A 72 -23.55 25.72 -1.00
C THR A 72 -22.99 24.90 0.15
N LEU A 73 -21.66 24.88 0.27
CA LEU A 73 -20.96 24.19 1.34
C LEU A 73 -20.76 25.12 2.55
N PRO A 74 -20.97 24.64 3.79
CA PRO A 74 -20.65 25.42 4.97
C PRO A 74 -19.15 25.69 5.06
N ALA A 75 -18.78 26.76 5.75
CA ALA A 75 -17.38 27.03 6.05
C ALA A 75 -16.78 25.86 6.83
N ILE A 76 -15.51 25.56 6.55
CA ILE A 76 -14.76 24.52 7.26
C ILE A 76 -14.67 24.92 8.74
N SER A 77 -15.19 24.05 9.61
CA SER A 77 -15.11 24.25 11.06
C SER A 77 -13.66 24.17 11.54
N ASP A 78 -13.36 24.78 12.69
CA ASP A 78 -11.99 24.77 13.22
C ASP A 78 -11.52 23.34 13.53
N LYS A 79 -12.42 22.46 13.98
CA LYS A 79 -12.12 21.03 14.15
C LYS A 79 -11.66 20.38 12.84
N GLN A 80 -12.34 20.65 11.72
CA GLN A 80 -11.95 20.11 10.41
C GLN A 80 -10.62 20.68 9.93
N LYS A 81 -10.35 21.97 10.18
CA LYS A 81 -9.05 22.58 9.87
C LYS A 81 -7.92 21.90 10.64
N THR A 82 -8.10 21.70 11.95
CA THR A 82 -7.12 20.97 12.77
C THR A 82 -6.89 19.56 12.24
N THR A 83 -7.95 18.82 11.88
CA THR A 83 -7.80 17.48 11.28
C THR A 83 -7.00 17.51 9.97
N LEU A 84 -7.26 18.48 9.09
CA LEU A 84 -6.53 18.62 7.84
C LEU A 84 -5.06 18.97 8.06
N ASP A 85 -4.76 19.86 9.02
CA ASP A 85 -3.38 20.23 9.38
C ASP A 85 -2.62 19.03 9.96
N THR A 86 -3.22 18.31 10.90
CA THR A 86 -2.64 17.07 11.46
C THR A 86 -2.38 16.02 10.36
N MET A 87 -3.32 15.87 9.41
CA MET A 87 -3.17 14.93 8.30
C MET A 87 -2.05 15.35 7.34
N GLN A 88 -1.88 16.65 7.10
CA GLN A 88 -0.80 17.17 6.25
C GLN A 88 0.56 16.88 6.90
N LYS A 89 0.75 17.26 8.17
CA LYS A 89 1.97 16.97 8.93
C LYS A 89 2.26 15.47 8.97
N PHE A 90 1.24 14.63 9.13
CA PHE A 90 1.42 13.17 9.13
C PHE A 90 1.91 12.64 7.77
N ARG A 91 1.44 13.22 6.66
CA ARG A 91 1.94 12.86 5.32
C ARG A 91 3.37 13.33 5.11
N ASP A 92 3.72 14.48 5.64
CA ASP A 92 5.09 15.01 5.56
C ASP A 92 6.05 14.10 6.33
N LEU A 93 5.67 13.65 7.53
CA LEU A 93 6.37 12.60 8.29
C LEU A 93 6.60 11.32 7.45
N VAL A 94 5.54 10.79 6.84
CA VAL A 94 5.63 9.58 5.99
C VAL A 94 6.55 9.84 4.78
N SER A 95 6.46 11.03 4.18
CA SER A 95 7.31 11.43 3.06
C SER A 95 8.79 11.50 3.44
N ILE A 96 9.13 12.03 4.62
CA ILE A 96 10.50 12.07 5.16
C ILE A 96 11.06 10.64 5.33
N ILE A 97 10.27 9.73 5.90
CA ILE A 97 10.70 8.33 6.06
C ILE A 97 10.93 7.67 4.69
N HIS A 98 10.06 7.92 3.72
CA HIS A 98 10.25 7.42 2.36
C HIS A 98 11.45 8.05 1.64
N SER A 99 11.75 9.33 1.87
CA SER A 99 12.91 9.98 1.26
C SER A 99 14.21 9.39 1.82
N ILE A 100 14.29 9.14 3.12
CA ILE A 100 15.45 8.48 3.75
C ILE A 100 15.66 7.07 3.17
N ARG A 101 14.58 6.29 3.08
CA ARG A 101 14.62 4.97 2.42
C ARG A 101 15.15 5.07 0.99
N LYS A 102 14.71 6.08 0.23
CA LYS A 102 15.15 6.31 -1.15
C LYS A 102 16.63 6.69 -1.21
N GLU A 103 17.11 7.55 -0.32
CA GLU A 103 18.52 7.97 -0.23
C GLU A 103 19.43 6.76 0.03
N LYS A 104 19.05 5.91 1.00
CA LYS A 104 19.79 4.69 1.34
C LYS A 104 19.50 3.52 0.39
N SER A 105 18.75 3.75 -0.69
CA SER A 105 18.35 2.73 -1.68
C SER A 105 17.61 1.52 -1.09
N ILE A 106 16.96 1.69 0.06
CA ILE A 106 16.15 0.66 0.72
C ILE A 106 14.74 0.67 0.13
N ARG A 107 14.31 -0.48 -0.38
CA ARG A 107 12.98 -0.66 -0.98
C ARG A 107 11.89 -0.62 0.09
N VAL A 108 10.74 -0.01 -0.19
CA VAL A 108 9.60 0.07 0.76
C VAL A 108 9.11 -1.31 1.23
N ARG A 109 9.24 -2.35 0.38
CA ARG A 109 8.83 -3.72 0.72
C ARG A 109 9.74 -4.40 1.74
N GLN A 110 10.98 -3.93 1.87
CA GLN A 110 11.89 -4.34 2.93
C GLN A 110 11.37 -3.78 4.26
N PRO A 111 10.93 -4.61 5.20
CA PRO A 111 10.60 -4.12 6.53
C PRO A 111 11.85 -3.58 7.21
N LEU A 112 11.67 -2.55 8.03
CA LEU A 112 12.71 -1.99 8.90
C LEU A 112 12.21 -1.96 10.33
N TYR A 113 13.11 -1.91 11.30
CA TYR A 113 12.73 -1.67 12.68
C TYR A 113 12.55 -0.19 12.95
N GLY A 114 11.52 0.15 13.70
CA GLY A 114 11.25 1.51 14.15
C GLY A 114 10.87 1.53 15.62
N ASP A 115 11.30 2.57 16.31
CA ASP A 115 10.94 2.87 17.69
C ASP A 115 10.00 4.09 17.70
N PHE A 116 8.84 3.89 18.31
CA PHE A 116 7.73 4.84 18.33
C PHE A 116 7.40 5.36 19.73
N ASP A 117 8.25 5.11 20.73
CA ASP A 117 7.96 5.48 22.11
C ASP A 117 7.96 7.01 22.31
N LYS A 118 8.85 7.71 21.60
CA LYS A 118 8.97 9.18 21.63
C LYS A 118 8.06 9.90 20.64
N LEU A 119 7.09 9.20 20.04
CA LEU A 119 6.08 9.79 19.16
C LEU A 119 4.82 10.15 19.96
N GLU A 120 4.46 11.41 19.90
CA GLU A 120 3.19 11.96 20.41
C GLU A 120 2.07 11.75 19.37
N LEU A 121 1.80 10.48 19.07
CA LEU A 121 0.73 10.05 18.17
C LEU A 121 -0.22 9.09 18.87
N ASP A 122 -1.51 9.19 18.55
CA ASP A 122 -2.51 8.21 18.95
C ASP A 122 -2.15 6.81 18.40
N ASN A 123 -2.56 5.76 19.10
CA ASN A 123 -2.30 4.37 18.69
C ASN A 123 -2.78 4.06 17.26
N ILE A 124 -3.90 4.67 16.84
CA ILE A 124 -4.43 4.55 15.48
C ILE A 124 -3.44 5.13 14.46
N MET A 125 -2.90 6.33 14.72
CA MET A 125 -1.93 6.97 13.83
C MET A 125 -0.60 6.22 13.80
N LYS A 126 -0.16 5.65 14.93
CA LYS A 126 1.03 4.79 14.99
C LYS A 126 0.86 3.52 14.14
N ASP A 127 -0.30 2.87 14.19
CA ASP A 127 -0.59 1.70 13.34
C ASP A 127 -0.61 2.07 11.85
N ILE A 128 -1.20 3.22 11.50
CA ILE A 128 -1.16 3.74 10.12
C ILE A 128 0.30 3.98 9.70
N LEU A 129 1.10 4.63 10.53
CA LEU A 129 2.51 4.92 10.21
C LEU A 129 3.31 3.65 9.97
N LYS A 130 3.14 2.63 10.83
CA LYS A 130 3.78 1.31 10.70
C LYS A 130 3.41 0.64 9.37
N LYS A 131 2.14 0.70 8.97
CA LYS A 131 1.65 0.14 7.70
C LYS A 131 2.18 0.90 6.48
N GLU A 132 2.13 2.23 6.51
CA GLU A 132 2.58 3.09 5.40
C GLU A 132 4.08 2.98 5.15
N CYS A 133 4.86 3.03 6.21
CA CYS A 133 6.32 3.00 6.14
C CYS A 133 6.89 1.58 6.22
N ASN A 134 6.05 0.55 6.34
CA ASN A 134 6.43 -0.85 6.52
C ASN A 134 7.50 -1.03 7.62
N LEU A 135 7.13 -0.60 8.83
CA LEU A 135 7.99 -0.62 10.01
C LEU A 135 7.50 -1.66 11.02
N ILE A 136 8.44 -2.34 11.65
CA ILE A 136 8.20 -3.31 12.74
C ILE A 136 8.63 -2.65 14.04
N ASP A 137 7.76 -2.73 15.04
CA ASP A 137 8.03 -2.16 16.36
C ASP A 137 9.17 -2.92 17.04
N LYS A 138 10.18 -2.17 17.50
CA LYS A 138 11.29 -2.71 18.26
C LYS A 138 11.86 -1.58 19.11
N ASP A 139 12.15 -1.88 20.37
CA ASP A 139 12.84 -0.94 21.24
C ASP A 139 14.27 -0.72 20.71
N LEU A 140 14.54 0.51 20.25
CA LEU A 140 15.83 0.96 19.73
C LEU A 140 16.55 1.87 20.75
N SER A 141 16.18 1.82 22.03
CA SER A 141 16.81 2.62 23.09
C SER A 141 18.31 2.30 23.27
N ARG A 142 18.73 1.07 22.99
CA ARG A 142 20.09 0.55 23.24
C ARG A 142 20.91 0.25 21.98
N MET A 143 20.35 0.37 20.78
CA MET A 143 21.07 0.08 19.53
C MET A 143 21.65 1.36 18.92
N GLU A 144 22.86 1.24 18.35
CA GLU A 144 23.47 2.23 17.46
C GLU A 144 22.75 2.24 16.10
N GLY A 145 21.47 2.62 16.08
CA GLY A 145 20.76 2.95 14.85
C GLY A 145 20.95 4.44 14.53
N GLU A 146 20.92 4.82 13.26
CA GLU A 146 20.79 6.24 12.89
C GLU A 146 19.45 6.77 13.48
N ILE A 147 19.56 7.63 14.49
CA ILE A 147 18.41 8.28 15.13
C ILE A 147 17.93 9.39 14.20
N TRP A 148 16.75 9.24 13.65
CA TRP A 148 16.14 10.28 12.84
C TRP A 148 15.10 11.04 13.67
N GLN A 149 15.25 12.35 13.74
CA GLN A 149 14.28 13.23 14.39
C GLN A 149 13.29 13.67 13.32
N THR A 150 12.00 13.42 13.53
CA THR A 150 10.98 13.79 12.54
C THR A 150 10.11 14.91 13.10
N ASP A 151 10.39 16.12 12.66
CA ASP A 151 9.60 17.33 12.82
C ASP A 151 9.28 17.83 14.24
N GLU A 152 9.17 19.16 14.35
CA GLU A 152 8.78 19.93 15.55
C GLU A 152 7.41 19.50 16.14
N TYR A 153 6.62 18.68 15.43
CA TYR A 153 5.20 18.47 15.73
C TYR A 153 4.84 17.13 16.38
N PHE A 154 5.54 16.03 16.07
CA PHE A 154 5.15 14.68 16.53
C PHE A 154 6.20 13.98 17.38
N GLY A 155 7.39 14.57 17.56
CA GLY A 155 8.46 14.01 18.37
C GLY A 155 9.54 13.29 17.55
N VAL A 156 10.13 12.23 18.11
CA VAL A 156 11.31 11.58 17.51
C VAL A 156 10.99 10.14 17.11
N VAL A 157 11.37 9.73 15.89
CA VAL A 157 11.20 8.36 15.37
C VAL A 157 12.54 7.75 15.04
N LYS A 158 13.01 6.81 15.85
CA LYS A 158 14.25 6.11 15.49
C LYS A 158 13.92 5.01 14.49
N ILE A 159 14.70 4.91 13.43
CA ILE A 159 14.56 3.86 12.43
C ILE A 159 15.92 3.19 12.27
N ASP A 160 15.95 1.88 12.45
CA ASP A 160 17.13 1.09 12.17
C ASP A 160 17.18 0.78 10.66
N LEU A 161 18.27 1.22 10.02
CA LEU A 161 18.50 1.01 8.60
C LEU A 161 19.34 -0.25 8.33
N VAL A 162 19.88 -0.88 9.38
CA VAL A 162 20.62 -2.13 9.27
C VAL A 162 19.62 -3.27 9.06
N ILE A 163 19.78 -3.97 7.93
CA ILE A 163 18.94 -5.11 7.60
C ILE A 163 19.57 -6.35 8.23
N ASP A 164 18.95 -6.87 9.29
CA ASP A 164 19.33 -8.15 9.87
C ASP A 164 18.82 -9.33 9.00
N THR A 165 19.25 -10.55 9.35
CA THR A 165 18.86 -11.76 8.62
C THR A 165 17.35 -12.00 8.63
N ASN A 166 16.65 -11.65 9.71
CA ASN A 166 15.20 -11.82 9.84
C ASN A 166 14.43 -10.84 8.95
N LEU A 167 14.79 -9.57 8.97
CA LEU A 167 14.23 -8.54 8.09
C LEU A 167 14.50 -8.90 6.63
N SER A 168 15.71 -9.34 6.31
CA SER A 168 16.09 -9.80 4.97
C SER A 168 15.15 -10.90 4.47
N VAL A 169 14.95 -11.96 5.27
CA VAL A 169 14.00 -13.05 4.97
C VAL A 169 12.59 -12.50 4.71
N LEU A 170 12.06 -11.64 5.59
CA LEU A 170 10.72 -11.06 5.42
C LEU A 170 10.60 -10.21 4.15
N GLY A 171 11.64 -9.45 3.82
CA GLY A 171 11.70 -8.64 2.60
C GLY A 171 11.64 -9.52 1.35
N TYR A 172 12.45 -10.58 1.31
CA TYR A 172 12.47 -11.53 0.21
C TYR A 172 11.18 -12.33 0.08
N THR A 173 10.57 -12.77 1.19
CA THR A 173 9.24 -13.41 1.19
C THR A 173 8.21 -12.51 0.48
N ARG A 174 8.18 -11.22 0.79
CA ARG A 174 7.23 -10.27 0.18
C ARG A 174 7.52 -9.99 -1.29
N ASP A 175 8.79 -9.90 -1.66
CA ASP A 175 9.20 -9.75 -3.06
C ASP A 175 8.80 -10.99 -3.88
N PHE A 176 8.97 -12.19 -3.32
CA PHE A 176 8.55 -13.45 -3.91
C PHE A 176 7.02 -13.49 -4.11
N GLU A 177 6.24 -13.22 -3.07
CA GLU A 177 4.77 -13.18 -3.16
C GLU A 177 4.29 -12.22 -4.25
N ARG A 178 4.92 -11.04 -4.36
CA ARG A 178 4.59 -10.06 -5.39
C ARG A 178 4.98 -10.53 -6.78
N ALA A 179 6.15 -11.17 -6.93
CA ALA A 179 6.60 -11.68 -8.21
C ALA A 179 5.61 -12.74 -8.73
N VAL A 180 5.22 -13.68 -7.87
CA VAL A 180 4.18 -14.67 -8.12
C VAL A 180 2.85 -14.04 -8.52
N GLN A 181 2.35 -13.05 -7.77
CA GLN A 181 1.09 -12.38 -8.12
C GLN A 181 1.17 -11.60 -9.44
N SER A 182 2.30 -10.95 -9.70
CA SER A 182 2.53 -10.22 -10.95
C SER A 182 2.57 -11.18 -12.15
N PHE A 183 3.17 -12.35 -11.96
CA PHE A 183 3.19 -13.42 -12.95
C PHE A 183 1.78 -13.93 -13.21
N ARG A 184 1.00 -14.21 -12.15
CA ARG A 184 -0.41 -14.64 -12.30
C ARG A 184 -1.23 -13.65 -13.14
N LYS A 185 -1.04 -12.35 -12.89
CA LYS A 185 -1.73 -11.30 -13.62
C LYS A 185 -1.30 -11.22 -15.08
N LYS A 186 0.00 -11.38 -15.38
CA LYS A 186 0.52 -11.40 -16.76
C LYS A 186 -0.04 -12.57 -17.57
N GLN A 187 -0.19 -13.72 -16.93
CA GLN A 187 -0.77 -14.93 -17.56
C GLN A 187 -2.31 -14.92 -17.60
N GLY A 188 -2.97 -13.88 -17.07
CA GLY A 188 -4.43 -13.75 -17.10
C GLY A 188 -5.18 -14.70 -16.15
N PHE A 189 -4.51 -15.30 -15.17
CA PHE A 189 -5.16 -16.18 -14.20
C PHE A 189 -6.14 -15.40 -13.30
N ARG A 190 -7.24 -16.06 -12.93
CA ARG A 190 -8.20 -15.49 -11.98
C ARG A 190 -7.62 -15.50 -10.54
N PRO A 191 -7.99 -14.55 -9.67
CA PRO A 191 -7.49 -14.51 -8.28
C PRO A 191 -7.72 -15.79 -7.47
N ASN A 192 -8.86 -16.47 -7.68
CA ASN A 192 -9.25 -17.68 -6.93
C ASN A 192 -8.93 -18.98 -7.67
N GLN A 193 -8.21 -18.93 -8.79
CA GLN A 193 -7.84 -20.13 -9.54
C GLN A 193 -6.67 -20.83 -8.85
N LEU A 194 -6.76 -22.14 -8.62
CA LEU A 194 -5.60 -22.93 -8.21
C LEU A 194 -4.63 -23.05 -9.39
N VAL A 195 -3.36 -22.76 -9.14
CA VAL A 195 -2.30 -22.85 -10.13
C VAL A 195 -1.24 -23.81 -9.60
N SER A 196 -0.91 -24.84 -10.35
CA SER A 196 0.28 -25.64 -10.09
C SER A 196 1.49 -24.84 -10.57
N MET A 197 2.36 -24.41 -9.66
CA MET A 197 3.63 -23.81 -10.05
C MET A 197 4.73 -24.83 -9.86
N LYS A 198 5.42 -25.12 -10.96
CA LYS A 198 6.80 -25.60 -10.88
C LYS A 198 7.70 -24.42 -10.56
N TRP A 199 8.85 -24.70 -9.99
CA TRP A 199 9.88 -23.69 -9.77
C TRP A 199 11.23 -24.40 -9.64
N GLN A 200 12.28 -23.71 -10.08
CA GLN A 200 13.67 -24.15 -10.01
C GLN A 200 14.48 -23.00 -9.40
N ILE A 201 15.64 -23.29 -8.85
CA ILE A 201 16.56 -22.27 -8.36
C ILE A 201 17.86 -22.41 -9.16
N THR A 202 18.21 -21.37 -9.91
CA THR A 202 19.37 -21.41 -10.81
C THR A 202 20.64 -20.87 -10.17
N GLU A 203 20.52 -19.94 -9.21
CA GLU A 203 21.64 -19.37 -8.46
C GLU A 203 21.19 -19.08 -7.03
N VAL A 204 21.84 -19.70 -6.04
CA VAL A 204 21.59 -19.44 -4.62
C VAL A 204 22.76 -18.63 -4.06
N LYS A 205 22.49 -17.43 -3.56
CA LYS A 205 23.50 -16.68 -2.78
C LYS A 205 23.60 -17.19 -1.34
N ASP A 206 22.49 -17.59 -0.73
CA ASP A 206 22.40 -18.14 0.63
C ASP A 206 21.25 -19.17 0.75
N GLU A 207 21.58 -20.46 0.84
CA GLU A 207 20.59 -21.56 0.95
C GLU A 207 19.76 -21.45 2.24
N GLU A 208 20.37 -21.01 3.34
CA GLU A 208 19.70 -20.89 4.63
C GLU A 208 18.60 -19.79 4.63
N ILE A 209 18.87 -18.67 3.95
CA ILE A 209 17.88 -17.59 3.80
C ILE A 209 16.72 -18.09 2.93
N LEU A 210 17.03 -18.82 1.86
CA LEU A 210 16.02 -19.34 0.95
C LEU A 210 15.08 -20.33 1.64
N GLU A 211 15.60 -21.28 2.42
CA GLU A 211 14.76 -22.19 3.19
C GLU A 211 13.82 -21.45 4.16
N LYS A 212 14.35 -20.43 4.85
CA LYS A 212 13.57 -19.61 5.78
C LYS A 212 12.49 -18.81 5.05
N VAL A 213 12.79 -18.28 3.87
CA VAL A 213 11.82 -17.59 3.01
C VAL A 213 10.68 -18.53 2.61
N LEU A 214 11.00 -19.75 2.17
CA LEU A 214 10.01 -20.74 1.72
C LEU A 214 9.09 -21.22 2.84
N LYS A 215 9.64 -21.39 4.05
CA LYS A 215 8.86 -21.72 5.25
C LYS A 215 7.91 -20.58 5.65
N ASN A 216 8.30 -19.33 5.41
CA ASN A 216 7.48 -18.15 5.75
C ASN A 216 6.42 -17.79 4.70
N ILE A 217 6.48 -18.35 3.50
CA ILE A 217 5.49 -18.08 2.45
C ILE A 217 4.16 -18.74 2.81
N ASN A 218 3.07 -17.96 2.77
CA ASN A 218 1.73 -18.49 2.92
C ASN A 218 1.18 -18.97 1.57
N TRP A 219 1.47 -20.22 1.22
CA TRP A 219 1.06 -20.85 -0.04
C TRP A 219 -0.46 -20.91 -0.22
N SER A 220 -1.21 -21.15 0.86
CA SER A 220 -2.68 -21.18 0.84
C SER A 220 -3.28 -19.84 0.41
N LYS A 221 -2.71 -18.73 0.87
CA LYS A 221 -3.13 -17.38 0.47
C LYS A 221 -2.85 -17.10 -1.02
N LEU A 222 -1.84 -17.75 -1.59
CA LEU A 222 -1.48 -17.59 -3.00
C LEU A 222 -2.26 -18.51 -3.95
N ASN A 223 -3.07 -19.44 -3.44
CA ASN A 223 -3.78 -20.46 -4.23
C ASN A 223 -2.83 -21.19 -5.20
N ILE A 224 -1.67 -21.62 -4.69
CA ILE A 224 -0.64 -22.30 -5.47
C ILE A 224 -0.35 -23.66 -4.85
N GLU A 225 -0.42 -24.68 -5.70
CA GLU A 225 0.21 -25.97 -5.40
C GLU A 225 1.64 -25.93 -5.94
N VAL A 226 2.60 -26.13 -5.04
CA VAL A 226 4.02 -26.08 -5.38
C VAL A 226 4.50 -27.49 -5.68
N LYS A 227 5.12 -27.68 -6.85
CA LYS A 227 5.88 -28.90 -7.16
C LYS A 227 7.32 -28.52 -7.44
N TRP A 228 8.25 -29.09 -6.68
CA TRP A 228 9.69 -28.94 -6.91
C TRP A 228 10.09 -29.83 -8.08
N VAL A 229 10.87 -29.30 -9.04
CA VAL A 229 11.33 -30.04 -10.22
C VAL A 229 12.79 -29.70 -10.49
N GLU A 230 13.62 -30.72 -10.73
CA GLU A 230 15.07 -30.58 -10.97
C GLU A 230 15.38 -30.07 -12.39
N ASP A 231 14.58 -30.43 -13.40
CA ASP A 231 14.76 -30.04 -14.80
C ASP A 231 13.48 -29.44 -15.40
N LEU A 232 13.60 -28.27 -16.03
CA LEU A 232 12.52 -27.60 -16.74
C LEU A 232 12.92 -27.39 -18.21
N ASP A 233 12.32 -28.20 -19.10
CA ASP A 233 12.56 -28.20 -20.55
C ASP A 233 11.83 -27.07 -21.33
N ASN A 234 11.44 -25.97 -20.69
CA ASN A 234 10.84 -24.83 -21.42
C ASN A 234 11.08 -23.49 -20.73
N LEU A 235 11.83 -22.62 -21.40
CA LEU A 235 12.30 -21.31 -20.90
C LEU A 235 11.28 -20.16 -21.04
N ASP A 236 10.14 -20.39 -21.69
CA ASP A 236 9.24 -19.31 -22.14
C ASP A 236 8.39 -18.65 -21.04
N LYS A 237 8.37 -19.20 -19.81
CA LYS A 237 7.55 -18.69 -18.69
C LYS A 237 8.31 -18.59 -17.36
N SER A 238 9.46 -17.92 -17.35
CA SER A 238 10.18 -17.61 -16.10
C SER A 238 9.83 -16.22 -15.53
N PHE A 239 9.97 -16.09 -14.22
CA PHE A 239 10.17 -14.81 -13.56
C PHE A 239 11.34 -14.88 -12.58
N GLU A 240 12.10 -13.80 -12.50
CA GLU A 240 13.25 -13.71 -11.62
C GLU A 240 12.88 -12.93 -10.34
N VAL A 241 13.19 -13.53 -9.19
CA VAL A 241 13.17 -12.84 -7.90
C VAL A 241 14.60 -12.43 -7.59
N LYS A 242 14.86 -11.13 -7.80
CA LYS A 242 16.17 -10.45 -7.72
C LYS A 242 17.16 -11.17 -6.81
N ASP A 243 18.26 -11.65 -7.42
CA ASP A 243 19.47 -12.15 -6.77
C ASP A 243 19.33 -13.44 -5.93
N LEU A 244 18.15 -14.10 -5.92
CA LEU A 244 17.93 -15.32 -5.14
C LEU A 244 17.38 -16.51 -5.92
N VAL A 245 16.48 -16.32 -6.89
CA VAL A 245 15.83 -17.46 -7.59
C VAL A 245 15.28 -17.03 -8.95
N LYS A 246 15.57 -17.77 -10.04
CA LYS A 246 14.74 -17.72 -11.26
C LYS A 246 13.69 -18.81 -11.21
N VAL A 247 12.43 -18.43 -11.03
CA VAL A 247 11.29 -19.34 -10.93
C VAL A 247 10.68 -19.56 -12.32
N LEU A 248 10.65 -20.80 -12.77
CA LEU A 248 10.02 -21.22 -14.03
C LEU A 248 8.66 -21.83 -13.74
N VAL A 249 7.58 -21.23 -14.27
CA VAL A 249 6.21 -21.70 -14.04
C VAL A 249 5.62 -22.24 -15.33
N ASP A 250 5.15 -23.49 -15.28
CA ASP A 250 4.47 -24.17 -16.38
C ASP A 250 2.94 -23.92 -16.36
#